data_AF-A0A961PBL7-F1
#
_entry.id   AF-A0A961PBL7-F1
#
_cell.length_a   1.000
_cell.length_b   1.000
_cell.length_c   1.000
_cell.angle_alpha   90.00
_cell.angle_beta   90.00
_cell.angle_gamma   90.00
#
_symmetry.space_group_name_H-M   'P 1'
#
loop_
_entity.id
_entity.type
_entity.pdbx_description
1 polymer ?
#
loop_
_entity_poly.entity_id
_entity_poly.type
_entity_poly.pdbx_seq_one_letter_code
_entity_poly.pdbx_strand_id
1 'polypeptide(L)'
;ANTAFGRQVVNPSADLDEATLTKIAEMTGGRFFRATDAEGLAQVYREIDRIEPVSGDPQTVRPEVSMFHWPLGLALILGLAAGLAQAPLSLPRRAEPKEVET
;
A
#
# COMPACT_ATOMS: atom_id res chain seq x y z
N ALA A 1 -38.77 -18.72 -20.40
CA ALA A 1 -39.34 -19.70 -21.36
C ALA A 1 -38.19 -20.39 -22.06
N ASN A 2 -38.24 -21.72 -22.26
CA ASN A 2 -37.17 -22.49 -22.89
C ASN A 2 -37.10 -22.20 -24.39
N THR A 3 -35.98 -21.65 -24.87
CA THR A 3 -35.70 -21.54 -26.32
C THR A 3 -34.52 -22.44 -26.65
N ALA A 4 -34.73 -23.41 -27.53
CA ALA A 4 -33.72 -24.43 -27.86
C ALA A 4 -32.53 -23.88 -28.66
N PHE A 5 -32.59 -22.65 -29.19
CA PHE A 5 -31.49 -21.98 -29.87
C PHE A 5 -31.62 -20.45 -29.74
N GLY A 6 -30.51 -19.76 -29.45
CA GLY A 6 -30.40 -18.30 -29.45
C GLY A 6 -30.44 -17.65 -28.05
N ARG A 7 -29.52 -16.69 -27.79
CA ARG A 7 -29.44 -15.92 -26.54
C ARG A 7 -30.63 -14.98 -26.44
N GLN A 8 -31.61 -15.30 -25.60
CA GLN A 8 -32.69 -14.38 -25.26
C GLN A 8 -32.15 -13.23 -24.39
N VAL A 9 -32.16 -12.01 -24.92
CA VAL A 9 -31.88 -10.81 -24.13
C VAL A 9 -33.17 -10.48 -23.37
N VAL A 10 -33.21 -10.83 -22.09
CA VAL A 10 -34.32 -10.48 -21.20
C VAL A 10 -34.07 -9.06 -20.70
N ASN A 11 -35.05 -8.17 -20.84
CA ASN A 11 -35.02 -6.84 -20.24
C ASN A 11 -35.62 -6.95 -18.82
N PRO A 12 -34.79 -6.93 -17.75
CA PRO A 12 -35.29 -7.08 -16.39
C PRO A 12 -36.12 -5.88 -15.90
N SER A 13 -36.14 -4.77 -16.63
CA SER A 13 -36.86 -3.55 -16.28
C SER A 13 -38.24 -3.42 -16.92
N ALA A 14 -38.73 -4.46 -17.61
CA ALA A 14 -40.03 -4.43 -18.30
C ALA A 14 -41.22 -4.35 -17.33
N ASP A 15 -41.14 -5.07 -16.20
CA ASP A 15 -42.22 -5.15 -15.19
C ASP A 15 -41.89 -4.32 -13.93
N LEU A 16 -41.03 -3.30 -14.06
CA LEU A 16 -40.53 -2.53 -12.92
C LEU A 16 -41.57 -1.50 -12.44
N ASP A 17 -41.95 -1.54 -11.17
CA ASP A 17 -42.80 -0.53 -10.53
C ASP A 17 -42.00 0.71 -10.13
N GLU A 18 -41.86 1.64 -11.08
CA GLU A 18 -41.15 2.90 -10.91
C GLU A 18 -41.82 3.84 -9.89
N ALA A 19 -43.14 3.75 -9.72
CA ALA A 19 -43.87 4.63 -8.82
C ALA A 19 -43.49 4.33 -7.36
N THR A 20 -43.44 3.04 -7.01
CA THR A 20 -43.00 2.61 -5.67
C THR A 20 -41.53 2.94 -5.44
N LEU A 21 -40.66 2.71 -6.42
CA LEU A 21 -39.22 3.00 -6.28
C LEU A 21 -38.92 4.50 -6.15
N THR A 22 -39.65 5.33 -6.90
CA THR A 22 -39.54 6.80 -6.78
C THR A 22 -39.95 7.25 -5.38
N LYS A 23 -41.07 6.74 -4.87
CA LYS A 23 -41.55 7.06 -3.53
C LYS A 23 -40.55 6.65 -2.44
N ILE A 24 -39.92 5.48 -2.57
CA ILE A 24 -38.87 5.04 -1.64
C ILE A 24 -37.67 5.99 -1.68
N ALA A 25 -37.22 6.39 -2.87
CA ALA A 25 -36.11 7.32 -3.02
C ALA A 25 -36.41 8.69 -2.38
N GLU A 26 -37.61 9.22 -2.59
CA GLU A 26 -38.06 10.46 -1.96
C GLU A 26 -38.10 10.35 -0.42
N MET A 27 -38.60 9.22 0.10
CA MET A 27 -38.67 8.97 1.54
C MET A 27 -37.29 8.90 2.22
N THR A 28 -36.26 8.41 1.52
CA THR A 28 -34.90 8.29 2.05
C THR A 28 -34.02 9.49 1.75
N GLY A 29 -34.51 10.48 0.99
CA GLY A 29 -33.71 11.60 0.49
C GLY A 29 -32.73 11.22 -0.63
N GLY A 30 -32.89 10.03 -1.22
CA GLY A 30 -32.15 9.58 -2.39
C GLY A 30 -32.78 10.04 -3.71
N ARG A 31 -32.26 9.52 -4.82
CA ARG A 31 -32.82 9.76 -6.17
C ARG A 31 -33.04 8.43 -6.89
N PHE A 32 -34.18 8.29 -7.54
CA PHE A 32 -34.48 7.16 -8.42
C PHE A 32 -33.86 7.41 -9.80
N PHE A 33 -33.23 6.37 -10.36
CA PHE A 33 -32.65 6.41 -11.70
C PHE A 33 -33.10 5.20 -12.50
N ARG A 34 -33.45 5.42 -13.77
CA ARG A 34 -33.77 4.35 -14.72
C ARG A 34 -32.74 4.31 -15.84
N ALA A 35 -32.00 3.21 -15.92
CA ALA A 35 -31.07 2.92 -17.00
C ALA A 35 -31.61 1.78 -17.86
N THR A 36 -32.03 2.08 -19.09
CA THR A 36 -32.55 1.09 -20.05
C THR A 36 -31.48 0.52 -20.97
N ASP A 37 -30.28 1.10 -20.96
CA ASP A 37 -29.12 0.72 -21.75
C ASP A 37 -27.82 0.97 -20.99
N ALA A 38 -26.70 0.57 -21.58
CA ALA A 38 -25.38 0.72 -20.99
C ALA A 38 -24.93 2.19 -20.82
N GLU A 39 -25.38 3.08 -21.70
CA GLU A 39 -25.01 4.50 -21.66
C GLU A 39 -25.73 5.20 -20.50
N GLY A 40 -27.03 4.94 -20.33
CA GLY A 40 -27.82 5.38 -19.20
C GLY A 40 -27.25 4.87 -17.88
N LEU A 41 -26.80 3.61 -17.83
CA LEU A 41 -26.16 3.07 -16.63
C LEU A 41 -24.88 3.84 -16.28
N ALA A 42 -24.03 4.12 -17.27
CA ALA A 42 -22.82 4.90 -17.07
C ALA A 42 -23.11 6.34 -16.60
N GLN A 43 -24.19 6.95 -17.10
CA GLN A 43 -24.64 8.27 -16.62
C GLN A 43 -25.05 8.25 -15.15
N VAL A 44 -25.79 7.23 -14.72
CA VAL A 44 -26.21 7.07 -13.32
C VAL A 44 -24.99 6.98 -12.40
N TYR A 45 -23.99 6.16 -12.73
CA TYR A 45 -22.76 6.06 -11.93
C TYR A 45 -22.01 7.39 -11.84
N ARG A 46 -21.90 8.14 -12.94
CA ARG A 46 -21.26 9.47 -12.92
C ARG A 46 -21.98 10.45 -11.99
N GLU A 47 -23.31 10.40 -11.95
CA GLU A 47 -24.09 11.27 -11.08
C GLU A 47 -24.00 10.85 -9.61
N ILE A 48 -23.86 9.55 -9.32
CA ILE A 48 -23.59 9.03 -7.96
C ILE A 48 -22.22 9.52 -7.48
N ASP A 49 -21.17 9.33 -8.29
CA ASP A 49 -19.79 9.74 -7.97
C ASP A 49 -19.68 11.25 -7.68
N ARG A 50 -20.53 12.07 -8.32
CA ARG A 50 -20.57 13.51 -8.09
C ARG A 50 -21.06 13.89 -6.69
N ILE A 51 -21.99 13.11 -6.14
CA ILE A 51 -22.62 13.38 -4.83
C ILE A 51 -21.77 12.82 -3.68
N GLU A 52 -21.03 11.74 -3.93
CA GLU A 52 -20.20 11.08 -2.94
C GLU A 52 -18.71 11.22 -3.31
N PRO A 53 -18.11 12.42 -3.15
CA PRO A 53 -16.67 12.52 -3.24
C PRO A 53 -16.09 11.63 -2.15
N VAL A 54 -15.39 10.57 -2.57
CA VAL A 54 -14.70 9.64 -1.69
C VAL A 54 -13.77 10.47 -0.81
N SER A 55 -14.25 10.78 0.39
CA SER A 55 -13.46 11.43 1.44
C SER A 55 -12.61 10.32 2.03
N GLY A 56 -11.73 9.76 1.20
CA GLY A 56 -10.74 8.80 1.63
C GLY A 56 -9.93 9.52 2.69
N ASP A 57 -10.13 9.12 3.95
CA ASP A 57 -9.36 9.61 5.08
C ASP A 57 -7.89 9.49 4.66
N PRO A 58 -7.14 10.61 4.56
CA PRO A 58 -5.80 10.58 4.01
C PRO A 58 -5.00 9.60 4.86
N GLN A 59 -4.64 8.47 4.25
CA GLN A 59 -3.86 7.42 4.87
C GLN A 59 -2.60 8.09 5.42
N THR A 60 -2.57 8.32 6.72
CA THR A 60 -1.50 9.05 7.38
C THR A 60 -0.31 8.12 7.40
N VAL A 61 0.55 8.25 6.39
CA VAL A 61 1.82 7.53 6.31
C VAL A 61 2.61 7.88 7.56
N ARG A 62 2.83 6.89 8.44
CA ARG A 62 3.70 7.02 9.60
C ARG A 62 5.08 6.52 9.19
N PRO A 63 6.04 7.39 8.83
CA PRO A 63 7.39 6.96 8.56
C PRO A 63 8.00 6.38 9.84
N GLU A 64 8.25 5.07 9.86
CA GLU A 64 8.98 4.40 10.91
C GLU A 64 10.48 4.50 10.61
N VAL A 65 11.20 5.28 11.40
CA VAL A 65 12.67 5.37 11.31
C VAL A 65 13.29 4.54 12.43
N SER A 66 14.14 3.56 12.08
CA SER A 66 14.79 2.70 13.07
C SER A 66 16.11 3.33 13.57
N MET A 67 16.23 3.50 14.89
CA MET A 67 17.43 4.04 15.56
C MET A 67 18.52 2.98 15.81
N PHE A 68 18.50 1.85 15.11
CA PHE A 68 19.39 0.71 15.33
C PHE A 68 20.88 1.01 15.09
N HIS A 69 21.18 2.01 14.27
CA HIS A 69 22.56 2.42 13.96
C HIS A 69 23.33 2.95 15.19
N TRP A 70 22.64 3.48 16.20
CA TRP A 70 23.28 3.97 17.44
C TRP A 70 23.92 2.86 18.28
N PRO A 71 23.18 1.83 18.74
CA PRO A 71 23.78 0.73 19.50
C PRO A 71 24.80 -0.05 18.65
N LEU A 72 24.56 -0.21 17.35
CA LEU A 72 25.50 -0.85 16.43
C LEU A 72 26.84 -0.10 16.35
N GLY A 73 26.79 1.23 16.16
CA GLY A 73 27.98 2.09 16.10
C GLY A 73 28.75 2.07 17.42
N LEU A 74 28.06 2.13 18.56
CA LEU A 74 28.68 2.01 19.88
C LEU A 74 29.41 0.67 20.05
N ALA A 75 28.76 -0.44 19.71
CA ALA A 75 29.36 -1.77 19.80
C ALA A 75 30.59 -1.90 18.91
N LEU A 76 30.55 -1.35 17.68
CA LEU A 76 31.68 -1.36 16.75
C LEU A 76 32.88 -0.59 17.33
N ILE A 77 32.66 0.61 17.88
CA ILE A 77 33.72 1.44 18.47
C ILE A 77 34.33 0.75 19.69
N LEU A 78 33.50 0.20 20.59
CA LEU A 78 33.97 -0.53 21.76
C LEU A 78 34.77 -1.77 21.37
N GLY A 79 34.32 -2.51 20.36
CA GLY A 79 35.03 -3.67 19.82
C GLY A 79 36.40 -3.30 19.24
N LEU A 80 36.47 -2.25 18.43
CA LEU A 80 37.73 -1.76 17.86
C LEU A 80 38.68 -1.26 18.94
N ALA A 81 38.19 -0.50 19.92
CA ALA A 81 38.99 -0.02 21.05
C ALA A 81 39.54 -1.18 21.89
N ALA A 82 38.71 -2.19 22.18
CA ALA A 82 39.14 -3.39 22.89
C ALA A 82 40.15 -4.22 22.07
N GLY A 83 40.00 -4.30 20.75
CA GLY A 83 40.95 -4.98 19.87
C GLY A 83 42.31 -4.30 19.83
N LEU A 84 42.34 -2.97 19.72
CA LEU A 84 43.58 -2.17 19.75
C LEU A 84 44.27 -2.22 21.12
N ALA A 85 43.51 -2.19 22.21
CA ALA A 85 44.06 -2.25 23.57
C ALA A 85 44.73 -3.60 23.88
N GLN A 86 44.31 -4.67 23.21
CA GLN A 86 44.77 -6.04 23.45
C GLN A 86 45.72 -6.55 22.37
N ALA A 87 46.00 -5.76 21.34
CA ALA A 87 46.94 -6.13 20.29
C ALA A 87 48.33 -6.29 20.91
N PRO A 88 48.91 -7.51 20.97
CA PRO A 88 50.29 -7.65 21.37
C PRO A 88 51.11 -6.93 20.31
N LEU A 89 51.73 -5.81 20.68
CA LEU A 89 52.66 -5.07 19.85
C LEU A 89 53.95 -5.90 19.71
N SER A 90 53.85 -7.06 19.06
CA SER A 90 54.98 -7.86 18.64
C SER A 90 55.58 -7.18 17.42
N LEU A 91 56.34 -6.11 17.66
CA LEU A 91 57.26 -5.58 16.66
C LEU A 91 58.17 -6.72 16.22
N PRO A 92 58.32 -7.00 14.91
CA PRO A 92 59.32 -7.95 14.44
C PRO A 92 60.69 -7.45 14.93
N ARG A 93 61.29 -8.20 15.86
CA ARG A 93 62.60 -7.91 16.46
C ARG A 93 63.61 -7.92 15.31
N ARG A 94 64.09 -6.72 14.94
CA ARG A 94 65.13 -6.53 13.91
C ARG A 94 66.32 -7.42 14.29
N ALA A 95 66.60 -8.42 13.45
CA ALA A 95 67.75 -9.29 13.63
C ALA A 95 69.02 -8.44 13.73
N GLU A 96 69.79 -8.61 14.80
CA GLU A 96 71.10 -8.00 14.94
C GLU A 96 72.01 -8.51 13.80
N PRO A 97 72.70 -7.61 13.06
CA PRO A 97 73.70 -8.03 12.11
C PRO A 97 74.90 -8.60 12.87
N LYS A 98 75.27 -9.83 12.53
CA LYS A 98 76.46 -10.52 13.06
C LYS A 98 77.68 -9.63 12.85
N GLU A 99 78.31 -9.25 13.95
CA GLU A 99 79.58 -8.52 13.96
C GLU A 99 80.63 -9.38 13.25
N VAL A 100 81.30 -8.77 12.27
CA VAL A 100 82.39 -9.38 11.51
C VAL A 100 83.62 -9.31 12.38
N GLU A 101 84.06 -10.44 12.91
CA GLU A 101 85.34 -10.55 13.62
C GLU A 101 86.37 -11.26 12.71
N THR A 102 87.35 -10.45 12.28
CA THR A 102 88.69 -10.67 11.68
C THR A 102 88.97 -11.92 10.84
#